data_AF-A0A4V0I7A4-F1
#
_entry.id   AF-A0A4V0I7A4-F1
#
_cell.length_a   1.000
_cell.length_b   1.000
_cell.length_c   1.000
_cell.angle_alpha   90.00
_cell.angle_beta   90.00
_cell.angle_gamma   90.00
#
_symmetry.space_group_name_H-M   'P 1'
#
loop_
_entity.id
_entity.type
_entity.pdbx_description
1 polymer ?
#
loop_
_entity_poly.entity_id
_entity_poly.type
_entity_poly.pdbx_seq_one_letter_code
_entity_poly.pdbx_strand_id
1 'polypeptide(L)'
;MQSTKPFDIATCMYYTGLDPFTNKPVESARNLRDRKMQRALMQFFKPENYFTVRDALAQVGRADLIGGCDGLIPAQPPKEAIEARRREANRGAPGGGGDHYHTVANPAKGERPGERGAGPPKPTGYRPGRKTQQRRQGKKSS
;
A
#
# COMPACT_ATOMS: atom_id res chain seq x y z
N MET A 1 -11.71 24.59 40.56
CA MET A 1 -10.43 24.15 39.96
C MET A 1 -10.70 23.77 38.51
N GLN A 2 -10.40 24.65 37.54
CA GLN A 2 -10.47 24.33 36.11
C GLN A 2 -9.09 24.58 35.52
N SER A 3 -8.31 23.51 35.33
CA SER A 3 -7.03 23.55 34.62
C SER A 3 -7.31 23.66 33.13
N THR A 4 -7.36 24.88 32.61
CA THR A 4 -7.67 25.21 31.21
C THR A 4 -6.44 25.07 30.31
N LYS A 5 -5.72 23.95 30.40
CA LYS A 5 -4.70 23.62 29.40
C LYS A 5 -5.36 22.77 28.32
N PRO A 6 -5.44 23.22 27.06
CA PRO A 6 -6.05 22.43 25.99
C PRO A 6 -5.39 21.05 25.81
N PHE A 7 -4.10 20.96 26.13
CA PHE A 7 -3.35 19.70 26.14
C PHE A 7 -3.80 18.70 27.22
N ASP A 8 -4.33 19.19 28.34
CA ASP A 8 -4.76 18.35 29.47
C ASP A 8 -6.14 17.74 29.19
N ILE A 9 -7.02 18.48 28.52
CA ILE A 9 -8.35 18.00 28.08
C ILE A 9 -8.20 16.82 27.11
N ALA A 10 -7.35 16.95 26.08
CA ALA A 10 -7.09 15.89 25.13
C ALA A 10 -6.45 14.65 25.80
N THR A 11 -5.56 14.86 26.76
CA THR A 11 -4.93 13.79 27.54
C THR A 11 -5.97 13.06 28.38
N CYS A 12 -6.83 13.80 29.09
CA CYS A 12 -7.92 13.25 29.86
C CYS A 12 -8.86 12.42 28.98
N MET A 13 -9.31 12.96 27.84
CA MET A 13 -10.15 12.24 26.87
C MET A 13 -9.50 10.94 26.36
N TYR A 14 -8.19 10.94 26.11
CA TYR A 14 -7.48 9.74 25.64
C TYR A 14 -7.42 8.64 26.70
N TYR A 15 -7.12 9.01 27.96
CA TYR A 15 -6.99 8.06 29.06
C TYR A 15 -8.34 7.56 29.58
N THR A 16 -9.29 8.47 29.81
CA THR A 16 -10.61 8.13 30.37
C THR A 16 -11.60 7.67 29.31
N GLY A 17 -11.42 8.08 28.05
CA GLY A 17 -12.42 7.86 27.00
C GLY A 17 -13.70 8.66 27.22
N LEU A 18 -13.68 9.68 28.07
CA LEU A 18 -14.82 10.54 28.39
C LEU A 18 -14.49 12.00 28.09
N ASP A 19 -15.47 12.73 27.55
CA ASP A 19 -15.40 14.18 27.45
C ASP A 19 -15.54 14.78 28.86
N PRO A 20 -14.55 15.52 29.39
CA PRO A 20 -14.60 16.07 30.75
C PRO A 20 -15.71 17.10 30.98
N PHE A 21 -16.33 17.63 29.92
CA PHE A 21 -17.44 18.59 30.04
C PHE A 21 -18.80 17.91 30.01
N THR A 22 -18.97 16.90 29.16
CA THR A 22 -20.28 16.25 28.95
C THR A 22 -20.39 14.88 29.61
N ASN A 23 -19.28 14.33 30.12
CA ASN A 23 -19.15 12.96 30.64
C ASN A 23 -19.65 11.89 29.66
N LYS A 24 -19.70 12.21 28.36
CA LYS A 24 -20.09 11.26 27.32
C LYS A 24 -18.87 10.48 26.84
N PRO A 25 -19.04 9.20 26.44
CA PRO A 25 -17.96 8.44 25.83
C PRO A 25 -17.50 9.09 24.53
N VAL A 26 -16.18 9.23 24.40
CA VAL A 26 -15.48 9.73 23.22
C VAL A 26 -14.61 8.62 22.67
N GLU A 27 -14.87 8.24 21.42
CA GLU A 27 -14.05 7.29 20.68
C GLU A 27 -12.69 7.90 20.37
N SER A 28 -11.64 7.38 21.01
CA SER A 28 -10.26 7.78 20.78
C SER A 28 -9.51 6.70 20.01
N ALA A 29 -8.72 7.10 19.00
CA ALA A 29 -7.95 6.19 18.17
C ALA A 29 -6.79 5.57 18.95
N ARG A 30 -7.06 4.45 19.63
CA ARG A 30 -6.04 3.68 20.40
C ARG A 30 -5.20 2.78 19.48
N ASN A 31 -5.79 2.29 18.40
CA ASN A 31 -5.10 1.37 17.49
C ASN A 31 -4.04 2.10 16.66
N LEU A 32 -2.93 1.40 16.38
CA LEU A 32 -1.87 1.92 15.52
C LEU A 32 -2.35 2.19 14.09
N ARG A 33 -3.27 1.38 13.59
CA ARG A 33 -3.86 1.55 12.24
C ARG A 33 -4.65 2.85 12.16
N ASP A 34 -5.52 3.12 13.13
CA ASP A 34 -6.39 4.30 13.15
C ASP A 34 -5.56 5.58 13.26
N ARG A 35 -4.52 5.58 14.11
CA ARG A 35 -3.57 6.71 14.19
C ARG A 35 -2.82 6.95 12.88
N LYS A 36 -2.42 5.89 12.18
CA LYS A 36 -1.79 5.99 10.85
C LYS A 36 -2.76 6.58 9.82
N MET A 37 -4.02 6.15 9.82
CA MET A 37 -5.04 6.69 8.91
C MET A 37 -5.32 8.17 9.20
N GLN A 38 -5.51 8.55 10.47
CA GLN A 38 -5.68 9.95 10.88
C GLN A 38 -4.50 10.81 10.44
N ARG A 39 -3.27 10.35 10.70
CA ARG A 39 -2.05 11.06 10.26
C ARG A 39 -1.96 11.18 8.74
N ALA A 40 -2.35 10.13 8.00
CA ALA A 40 -2.35 10.14 6.55
C ALA A 40 -3.37 11.16 6.01
N LEU A 41 -4.57 11.25 6.60
CA LEU A 41 -5.58 12.25 6.24
C LEU A 41 -5.11 13.69 6.49
N MET A 42 -4.42 13.94 7.61
CA MET A 42 -3.82 15.25 7.89
C MET A 42 -2.71 15.62 6.90
N GLN A 43 -2.07 14.63 6.30
CA GLN A 43 -0.96 14.79 5.35
C GLN A 43 -1.37 14.29 3.96
N PHE A 44 -2.61 14.58 3.53
CA PHE A 44 -3.18 14.06 2.28
C PHE A 44 -2.42 14.50 1.03
N PHE A 45 -1.81 15.69 1.07
CA PHE A 45 -1.02 16.25 -0.03
C PHE A 45 0.29 15.49 -0.29
N LYS A 46 0.74 14.67 0.66
CA LYS A 46 1.95 13.86 0.48
C LYS A 46 1.65 12.65 -0.40
N PRO A 47 2.39 12.45 -1.50
CA PRO A 47 2.15 11.37 -2.44
C PRO A 47 2.32 9.99 -1.77
N GLU A 48 3.20 9.85 -0.79
CA GLU A 48 3.42 8.59 -0.08
C GLU A 48 2.17 8.11 0.67
N ASN A 49 1.32 9.05 1.09
CA ASN A 49 0.10 8.76 1.84
C ASN A 49 -1.10 8.42 0.94
N TYR A 50 -0.99 8.56 -0.38
CA TYR A 50 -2.10 8.43 -1.32
C TYR A 50 -2.92 7.15 -1.11
N PHE A 51 -2.27 5.99 -0.98
CA PHE A 51 -2.95 4.72 -0.80
C PHE A 51 -3.70 4.65 0.54
N THR A 52 -3.07 5.09 1.63
CA THR A 52 -3.67 5.11 2.96
C THR A 52 -4.86 6.07 3.03
N VAL A 53 -4.76 7.24 2.39
CA VAL A 53 -5.85 8.23 2.31
C VAL A 53 -7.01 7.69 1.48
N ARG A 54 -6.72 7.06 0.34
CA ARG A 54 -7.73 6.43 -0.51
C ARG A 54 -8.50 5.34 0.24
N ASP A 55 -7.80 4.48 0.98
CA ASP A 55 -8.42 3.43 1.78
C ASP A 55 -9.27 4.02 2.92
N ALA A 56 -8.79 5.07 3.58
CA ALA A 56 -9.55 5.76 4.64
C ALA A 56 -10.83 6.42 4.09
N LEU A 57 -10.75 7.08 2.94
CA LEU A 57 -11.93 7.67 2.27
C LEU A 57 -12.94 6.59 1.86
N ALA A 58 -12.47 5.44 1.37
CA ALA A 58 -13.33 4.30 1.05
C ALA A 58 -14.03 3.73 2.29
N GLN A 59 -13.35 3.63 3.43
CA GLN A 59 -13.95 3.15 4.69
C GLN A 59 -15.05 4.08 5.21
N VAL A 60 -14.90 5.39 5.03
CA VAL A 60 -15.88 6.39 5.47
C VAL A 60 -17.02 6.57 4.43
N GLY A 61 -16.95 5.89 3.29
CA GLY A 61 -17.93 6.05 2.20
C GLY A 61 -17.80 7.37 1.43
N ARG A 62 -16.67 8.08 1.62
CA ARG A 62 -16.35 9.38 1.01
C ARG A 62 -15.52 9.24 -0.26
N ALA A 63 -15.92 8.28 -1.12
CA ALA A 63 -15.24 8.02 -2.38
C ALA A 63 -15.46 9.13 -3.43
N ASP A 64 -16.44 10.01 -3.20
CA ASP A 64 -16.72 11.24 -3.94
C ASP A 64 -15.54 12.21 -3.94
N LEU A 65 -14.71 12.19 -2.89
CA LEU A 65 -13.49 13.00 -2.81
C LEU A 65 -12.29 12.43 -3.56
N ILE A 66 -12.46 11.31 -4.26
CA ILE A 66 -11.41 10.65 -5.03
C ILE A 66 -11.56 11.07 -6.49
N GLY A 67 -10.72 12.01 -6.92
CA GLY A 67 -10.82 12.63 -8.24
C GLY A 67 -11.89 13.73 -8.31
N GLY A 68 -11.91 14.44 -9.44
CA GLY A 68 -12.75 15.63 -9.62
C GLY A 68 -12.01 16.95 -9.36
N CYS A 69 -12.68 18.07 -9.66
CA CYS A 69 -12.15 19.42 -9.43
C CYS A 69 -12.03 19.75 -7.93
N ASP A 70 -12.92 19.22 -7.10
CA ASP A 70 -12.96 19.42 -5.64
C ASP A 70 -12.48 18.19 -4.85
N GLY A 71 -11.84 17.23 -5.53
CA GLY A 71 -11.33 16.01 -4.91
C GLY A 71 -10.14 16.27 -3.98
N LEU A 72 -10.11 15.61 -2.84
CA LEU A 72 -8.99 15.71 -1.88
C LEU A 72 -7.71 15.04 -2.43
N ILE A 73 -7.89 13.98 -3.22
CA ILE A 73 -6.81 13.24 -3.88
C ILE A 73 -7.15 13.02 -5.36
N PRO A 74 -6.16 12.89 -6.26
CA PRO A 74 -6.41 12.57 -7.66
C PRO A 74 -7.03 11.17 -7.82
N ALA A 75 -7.70 10.90 -8.95
CA ALA A 75 -8.27 9.59 -9.22
C ALA A 75 -7.20 8.50 -9.46
N GLN A 76 -6.06 8.89 -10.02
CA GLN A 76 -4.93 8.02 -10.31
C GLN A 76 -3.77 8.33 -9.36
N PRO A 77 -3.06 7.29 -8.86
CA PRO A 77 -1.90 7.49 -8.00
C PRO A 77 -0.78 8.24 -8.76
N PRO A 78 -0.14 9.25 -8.15
CA PRO A 78 1.03 9.87 -8.74
C PRO A 78 2.20 8.87 -8.78
N LYS A 79 3.13 9.05 -9.73
CA LYS A 79 4.30 8.16 -9.89
C LYS A 79 5.11 8.03 -8.59
N GLU A 80 5.26 9.13 -7.87
CA GLU A 80 5.95 9.19 -6.57
C GLU A 80 5.31 8.28 -5.53
N ALA A 81 3.97 8.20 -5.48
CA ALA A 81 3.26 7.29 -4.57
C ALA A 81 3.60 5.82 -4.88
N ILE A 82 3.64 5.48 -6.16
CA ILE A 82 3.95 4.12 -6.63
C ILE A 82 5.40 3.76 -6.28
N GLU A 83 6.34 4.69 -6.52
CA GLU A 83 7.75 4.51 -6.19
C GLU A 83 8.00 4.41 -4.69
N ALA A 84 7.33 5.24 -3.88
CA ALA A 84 7.40 5.18 -2.43
C ALA A 84 6.90 3.83 -1.89
N ARG A 85 5.74 3.36 -2.38
CA ARG A 85 5.20 2.04 -2.04
C ARG A 85 6.16 0.92 -2.45
N ARG A 86 6.77 1.01 -3.64
CA ARG A 86 7.76 0.04 -4.11
C ARG A 86 9.01 0.04 -3.22
N ARG A 87 9.48 1.21 -2.81
CA ARG A 87 10.65 1.38 -1.93
C ARG A 87 10.39 0.80 -0.54
N GLU A 88 9.21 1.04 0.02
CA GLU A 88 8.80 0.47 1.31
C GLU A 88 8.70 -1.06 1.25
N ALA A 89 8.09 -1.60 0.18
CA ALA A 89 8.03 -3.04 -0.04
C ALA A 89 9.41 -3.68 -0.17
N ASN A 90 10.33 -3.04 -0.89
CA ASN A 90 11.72 -3.50 -1.02
C ASN A 90 12.49 -3.42 0.30
N ARG A 91 12.15 -2.49 1.21
CA ARG A 91 12.78 -2.35 2.52
C ARG A 91 12.34 -3.44 3.51
N GLY A 92 11.10 -3.92 3.39
CA GLY A 92 10.54 -4.96 4.26
C GLY A 92 10.84 -6.40 3.82
N ALA A 93 11.44 -6.59 2.64
CA ALA A 93 11.86 -7.91 2.17
C ALA A 93 13.12 -8.37 2.94
N PRO A 94 13.14 -9.59 3.51
CA PRO A 94 14.36 -10.20 4.01
C PRO A 94 15.26 -10.47 2.80
N GLY A 95 16.19 -9.56 2.54
CA GLY A 95 16.93 -9.48 1.28
C GLY A 95 17.21 -8.07 0.77
N GLY A 96 17.00 -7.03 1.60
CA GLY A 96 17.40 -5.65 1.34
C GLY A 96 18.93 -5.40 1.27
N GLY A 97 19.72 -6.45 1.09
CA GLY A 97 21.07 -6.40 0.51
C GLY A 97 20.99 -7.24 -0.76
N GLY A 98 21.21 -6.62 -1.92
CA GLY A 98 21.05 -7.31 -3.19
C GLY A 98 22.01 -8.50 -3.26
N ASP A 99 21.50 -9.72 -3.13
CA ASP A 99 22.24 -10.96 -3.42
C ASP A 99 21.31 -12.18 -3.39
N HIS A 100 20.22 -12.17 -4.16
CA HIS A 100 19.48 -13.41 -4.41
C HIS A 100 19.24 -13.57 -5.92
N TYR A 101 20.26 -14.12 -6.58
CA TYR A 101 20.13 -14.78 -7.88
C TYR A 101 19.06 -15.88 -7.76
N HIS A 102 17.83 -15.61 -8.16
CA HIS A 102 16.89 -16.69 -8.51
C HIS A 102 17.05 -17.00 -10.00
N THR A 103 18.19 -17.56 -10.38
CA THR A 103 18.23 -18.41 -11.57
C THR A 103 17.58 -19.73 -11.17
N VAL A 104 16.28 -19.85 -11.45
CA VAL A 104 15.64 -21.16 -11.43
C VAL A 104 16.41 -22.01 -12.44
N ALA A 105 17.14 -23.02 -11.96
CA ALA A 105 17.84 -23.96 -12.83
C ALA A 105 16.82 -24.51 -13.84
N ASN A 106 17.13 -24.44 -15.13
CA ASN A 106 16.35 -25.13 -16.15
C ASN A 106 16.89 -26.56 -16.26
N PRO A 107 16.21 -27.59 -15.71
CA PRO A 107 16.71 -28.96 -15.70
C PRO A 107 16.76 -29.59 -17.10
N ALA A 108 16.24 -28.92 -18.15
CA ALA A 108 16.21 -29.46 -19.50
C ALA A 108 17.58 -29.49 -20.22
N LYS A 109 18.65 -28.95 -19.63
CA LYS A 109 19.98 -28.87 -20.27
C LYS A 109 21.14 -29.57 -19.54
N GLY A 110 20.89 -30.23 -18.40
CA GLY A 110 21.91 -31.06 -17.72
C GLY A 110 23.14 -30.30 -17.19
N GLU A 111 23.06 -28.99 -16.99
CA GLU A 111 24.18 -28.18 -16.50
C GLU A 111 24.26 -28.17 -14.97
N ARG A 112 25.48 -28.26 -14.42
CA ARG A 112 25.73 -28.22 -12.97
C ARG A 112 25.45 -26.81 -12.40
N PRO A 113 24.89 -26.68 -11.19
CA PRO A 113 24.63 -25.37 -10.59
C PRO A 113 25.96 -24.65 -10.30
N GLY A 114 26.25 -23.52 -10.96
CA GLY A 114 27.34 -22.62 -10.53
C GLY A 114 28.04 -21.75 -11.59
N GLU A 115 27.99 -22.08 -12.89
CA GLU A 115 29.00 -21.56 -13.83
C GLU A 115 28.54 -20.52 -14.88
N ARG A 116 27.44 -19.79 -14.68
CA ARG A 116 27.10 -18.68 -15.60
C ARG A 116 27.08 -17.32 -14.92
N GLY A 117 28.23 -16.65 -15.02
CA GLY A 117 28.45 -15.25 -14.69
C GLY A 117 27.56 -14.30 -15.51
N ALA A 118 27.26 -13.17 -14.88
CA ALA A 118 26.34 -12.14 -15.31
C ALA A 118 26.73 -11.49 -16.65
N GLY A 119 25.92 -11.71 -17.68
CA GLY A 119 25.82 -10.79 -18.81
C GLY A 119 24.77 -9.70 -18.53
N PRO A 120 24.94 -8.47 -19.06
CA PRO A 120 24.00 -7.37 -18.83
C PRO A 120 22.58 -7.73 -19.34
N PRO A 121 21.52 -7.28 -18.67
CA PRO A 121 20.15 -7.64 -19.03
C PRO A 121 19.80 -7.07 -20.40
N LYS A 122 19.54 -7.95 -21.39
CA LYS A 122 19.00 -7.56 -22.69
C LYS A 122 17.54 -7.06 -22.51
N PRO A 123 17.13 -5.97 -23.16
CA PRO A 123 15.77 -5.46 -23.06
C PRO A 123 14.80 -6.49 -23.67
N THR A 124 13.86 -6.98 -22.87
CA THR A 124 12.90 -8.01 -23.31
C THR A 124 11.79 -7.36 -24.13
N GLY A 125 11.90 -7.49 -25.45
CA GLY A 125 10.79 -7.29 -26.38
C GLY A 125 9.73 -8.40 -26.31
N TYR A 126 8.64 -8.15 -27.02
CA TYR A 126 7.45 -8.98 -27.23
C TYR A 126 7.73 -10.49 -27.38
N ARG A 127 7.04 -11.33 -26.59
CA ARG A 127 7.13 -12.80 -26.63
C ARG A 127 5.79 -13.43 -27.03
N PRO A 128 5.55 -13.70 -28.31
CA PRO A 128 4.34 -14.38 -28.76
C PRO A 128 4.40 -15.87 -28.39
N GLY A 129 3.27 -16.44 -27.93
CA GLY A 129 3.15 -17.89 -27.65
C GLY A 129 3.02 -18.29 -26.17
N ARG A 130 2.53 -17.43 -25.27
CA ARG A 130 2.25 -17.80 -23.88
C ARG A 130 1.05 -18.77 -23.81
N LYS A 131 1.32 -20.04 -23.51
CA LYS A 131 0.36 -21.15 -23.32
C LYS A 131 -0.65 -20.99 -22.17
N THR A 132 -0.92 -19.77 -21.70
CA THR A 132 -2.01 -19.50 -20.72
C THR A 132 -3.29 -18.97 -21.38
N GLN A 133 -3.34 -18.89 -22.72
CA GLN A 133 -4.57 -18.63 -23.48
C GLN A 133 -4.84 -19.78 -24.46
N GLN A 134 -5.44 -20.87 -24.00
CA GLN A 134 -6.30 -21.67 -24.88
C GLN A 134 -7.69 -21.72 -24.27
N ARG A 135 -8.57 -20.90 -24.85
CA ARG A 135 -10.01 -20.83 -24.59
C ARG A 135 -10.63 -22.17 -24.95
N ARG A 136 -11.28 -22.81 -23.98
CA ARG A 136 -12.09 -24.03 -24.14
C ARG A 136 -13.13 -23.81 -25.25
N GLN A 137 -12.98 -24.48 -26.39
CA GLN A 137 -13.97 -24.48 -27.48
C GLN A 137 -14.68 -25.85 -27.54
N GLY A 138 -15.97 -25.77 -27.86
CA GLY A 138 -17.01 -26.69 -27.45
C GLY A 138 -17.09 -28.02 -28.20
N LYS A 139 -17.78 -28.97 -27.56
CA LYS A 139 -18.29 -30.20 -28.15
C LYS A 139 -19.33 -29.86 -29.22
N LYS A 140 -19.14 -30.36 -30.44
CA LYS A 140 -20.25 -30.74 -31.34
C LYS A 140 -19.92 -32.05 -32.04
N SER A 141 -20.96 -32.88 -32.06
CA SER A 141 -21.12 -34.23 -32.60
C SER A 141 -20.97 -34.32 -34.11
N SER A 142 -20.59 -35.52 -34.59
CA SER A 142 -21.29 -36.29 -35.62
C SER A 142 -21.05 -37.77 -35.36
#